data_AF-A0A1G2LE67-F1
#
_entry.id   AF-A0A1G2LE67-F1
#
_cell.length_a   1.000
_cell.length_b   1.000
_cell.length_c   1.000
_cell.angle_alpha   90.00
_cell.angle_beta   90.00
_cell.angle_gamma   90.00
#
_symmetry.space_group_name_H-M   'P 1'
#
loop_
_entity.id
_entity.type
_entity.pdbx_description
1 polymer ?
#
loop_
_entity_poly.entity_id
_entity_poly.type
_entity_poly.pdbx_seq_one_letter_code
_entity_poly.pdbx_strand_id
1 'polypeptide(L)'
;MKTSEKPGFSIGSLVVVIALVLVGAAGVYFYAVAPSDGSGVPPPAAPAPTPGPIVISGEIACLPHRGDGPATEECIYGLRGDDRNHYGLRGIDQQRFVSGELNVGKRVRVSGTLVLPETNERYDIVGRIDVSDINVQGNAPGTRIPFQAEFPTKIVYATDQSVDLNALRADCRERKGTFNECGTVCAPDAETCVAVCAFTCELR
;
A
#
# COMPACT_ATOMS: atom_id res chain seq x y z
N MET A 1 45.34 -11.39 -57.76
CA MET A 1 44.66 -10.10 -57.54
C MET A 1 43.18 -10.40 -57.27
N LYS A 2 42.71 -10.19 -56.03
CA LYS A 2 41.29 -10.36 -55.64
C LYS A 2 40.61 -8.99 -55.79
N THR A 3 39.72 -8.87 -56.75
CA THR A 3 38.86 -7.69 -56.92
C THR A 3 37.86 -7.63 -55.78
N SER A 4 37.97 -6.60 -54.95
CA SER A 4 37.04 -6.29 -53.86
C SER A 4 35.77 -5.66 -54.46
N GLU A 5 34.67 -6.40 -54.43
CA GLU A 5 33.35 -5.88 -54.77
C GLU A 5 32.88 -4.95 -53.64
N LYS A 6 32.70 -3.67 -53.95
CA LYS A 6 32.11 -2.69 -53.05
C LYS A 6 30.59 -2.90 -53.03
N PRO A 7 29.93 -2.98 -51.86
CA PRO A 7 28.48 -3.13 -51.80
C PRO A 7 27.81 -1.89 -52.40
N GLY A 8 27.06 -2.10 -53.50
CA GLY A 8 26.25 -1.07 -54.13
C GLY A 8 25.09 -0.68 -53.22
N PHE A 9 25.17 0.51 -52.64
CA PHE A 9 24.12 1.07 -51.83
C PHE A 9 22.95 1.47 -52.74
N SER A 10 21.93 0.61 -52.82
CA SER A 10 20.72 0.88 -53.60
C SER A 10 19.99 2.10 -53.02
N ILE A 11 19.55 3.01 -53.89
CA ILE A 11 18.85 4.25 -53.54
C ILE A 11 17.64 3.98 -52.62
N GLY A 12 16.98 2.83 -52.78
CA GLY A 12 15.88 2.41 -51.90
C GLY A 12 16.28 2.23 -50.43
N SER A 13 17.51 1.80 -50.15
CA SER A 13 18.01 1.62 -48.78
C SER A 13 18.27 2.96 -48.08
N LEU A 14 18.69 3.98 -48.83
CA LEU A 14 18.92 5.33 -48.30
C LEU A 14 17.60 5.98 -47.84
N VAL A 15 16.53 5.82 -48.63
CA VAL A 15 15.22 6.43 -48.32
C VAL A 15 14.63 5.87 -47.03
N VAL A 16 14.76 4.56 -46.79
CA VAL A 16 14.26 3.92 -45.57
C VAL A 16 15.00 4.39 -44.32
N VAL A 17 16.33 4.54 -44.40
CA VAL A 17 17.13 5.01 -43.27
C VAL A 17 16.77 6.46 -42.92
N ILE A 18 16.61 7.33 -43.92
CA ILE A 18 16.22 8.74 -43.69
C ILE A 18 14.83 8.83 -43.05
N ALA A 19 13.86 8.04 -43.53
CA ALA A 19 12.51 8.03 -42.96
C ALA A 19 12.51 7.59 -41.48
N LEU A 20 13.28 6.56 -41.12
CA LEU A 20 13.37 6.09 -39.73
C LEU A 20 14.01 7.13 -38.80
N VAL A 21 15.05 7.84 -39.27
CA VAL A 21 15.69 8.91 -38.50
C VAL A 21 14.73 10.07 -38.25
N LEU A 22 13.95 10.46 -39.26
CA LEU A 22 12.97 11.55 -39.11
C LEU A 22 11.83 11.19 -38.15
N VAL A 23 11.31 9.96 -38.21
CA VAL A 23 10.27 9.49 -37.27
C VAL A 23 10.81 9.41 -35.84
N GLY A 24 12.03 8.89 -35.67
CA GLY A 24 12.69 8.84 -34.36
C GLY A 24 12.91 10.23 -33.74
N ALA A 25 13.40 11.18 -34.54
CA ALA A 25 13.63 12.55 -34.08
C ALA A 25 12.32 13.27 -33.70
N ALA A 26 11.25 13.08 -34.48
CA ALA A 26 9.93 13.64 -34.16
C ALA A 26 9.34 13.07 -32.86
N GLY A 27 9.49 11.76 -32.62
CA GLY A 27 9.04 11.12 -31.38
C GLY A 27 9.76 11.62 -30.13
N VAL A 28 11.08 11.78 -30.19
CA VAL A 28 11.88 12.33 -29.07
C VAL A 28 11.51 13.80 -28.80
N TYR A 29 11.31 14.60 -29.85
CA TYR A 29 10.91 16.00 -29.69
C TYR A 29 9.53 16.13 -29.02
N PHE A 30 8.54 15.34 -29.44
CA PHE A 30 7.21 15.37 -28.83
C PHE A 30 7.21 14.90 -27.38
N TYR A 31 8.03 13.91 -27.03
CA TYR A 31 8.18 13.45 -25.65
C TYR A 31 8.84 14.51 -24.75
N ALA A 32 9.85 15.21 -25.26
CA ALA A 32 10.58 16.23 -24.49
C ALA A 32 9.80 17.55 -24.36
N VAL A 33 8.92 17.87 -25.30
CA VAL A 33 8.18 19.14 -25.36
C VAL A 33 6.71 18.99 -24.98
N ALA A 34 6.27 17.79 -24.59
CA ALA A 34 4.95 17.58 -24.02
C ALA A 34 4.78 18.56 -22.84
N PRO A 35 3.89 19.56 -22.93
CA PRO A 35 3.71 20.53 -21.88
C PRO A 35 3.19 19.78 -20.65
N SER A 36 4.00 19.77 -19.59
CA SER A 36 3.49 19.48 -18.25
C SER A 36 2.44 20.55 -18.00
N ASP A 37 1.16 20.20 -18.07
CA ASP A 37 0.03 21.08 -17.74
C ASP A 37 0.11 21.43 -16.24
N GLY A 38 1.06 22.28 -15.87
CA GLY A 38 1.27 22.85 -14.55
C GLY A 38 0.26 23.93 -14.21
N SER A 39 -0.79 24.08 -15.02
CA SER A 39 -1.92 24.98 -14.78
C SER A 39 -3.06 24.28 -14.05
N GLY A 40 -2.72 23.36 -13.14
CA GLY A 40 -3.64 22.95 -12.11
C GLY A 40 -3.85 24.13 -11.18
N VAL A 41 -4.99 24.82 -11.32
CA VAL A 41 -5.50 25.70 -10.26
C VAL A 41 -5.37 24.90 -8.95
N PRO A 42 -4.62 25.38 -7.95
CA PRO A 42 -4.47 24.64 -6.72
C PRO A 42 -5.89 24.36 -6.21
N PRO A 43 -6.23 23.09 -5.91
CA PRO A 43 -7.52 22.75 -5.34
C PRO A 43 -7.83 23.73 -4.20
N PRO A 44 -9.07 24.19 -4.04
CA PRO A 44 -9.44 25.06 -2.93
C PRO A 44 -8.83 24.50 -1.66
N ALA A 45 -8.02 25.31 -0.98
CA ALA A 45 -7.30 24.88 0.21
C ALA A 45 -8.31 24.22 1.15
N ALA A 46 -8.09 22.94 1.47
CA ALA A 46 -8.96 22.22 2.36
C ALA A 46 -9.09 23.03 3.66
N PRO A 47 -10.31 23.15 4.24
CA PRO A 47 -10.50 23.92 5.45
C PRO A 47 -9.53 23.43 6.52
N ALA A 48 -8.81 24.36 7.15
CA ALA A 48 -7.86 24.04 8.20
C ALA A 48 -8.57 23.22 9.29
N PRO A 49 -7.93 22.16 9.79
CA PRO A 49 -8.60 21.28 10.74
C PRO A 49 -8.82 22.04 12.06
N THR A 50 -10.01 21.85 12.64
CA THR A 50 -10.37 22.48 13.91
C THR A 50 -9.94 21.59 15.07
N PRO A 51 -9.29 22.11 16.11
CA PRO A 51 -8.92 21.32 17.29
C PRO A 51 -10.13 20.74 18.00
N GLY A 52 -9.96 19.56 18.60
CA GLY A 52 -11.02 18.87 19.33
C GLY A 52 -11.14 17.39 18.98
N PRO A 53 -12.21 16.71 19.45
CA PRO A 53 -12.42 15.30 19.18
C PRO A 53 -12.45 15.00 17.68
N ILE A 54 -11.70 13.99 17.25
CA ILE A 54 -11.63 13.56 15.85
C ILE A 54 -11.68 12.04 15.75
N VAL A 55 -12.27 11.56 14.67
CA VAL A 55 -12.16 10.16 14.21
C VAL A 55 -11.78 10.19 12.75
N ILE A 56 -10.65 9.58 12.41
CA ILE A 56 -10.10 9.61 11.06
C ILE A 56 -9.64 8.21 10.65
N SER A 57 -9.91 7.87 9.39
CA SER A 57 -9.38 6.66 8.76
C SER A 57 -8.20 7.03 7.87
N GLY A 58 -7.25 6.13 7.77
CA GLY A 58 -6.06 6.34 6.96
C GLY A 58 -5.09 5.18 7.06
N GLU A 59 -3.84 5.47 6.75
CA GLU A 59 -2.75 4.51 6.69
C GLU A 59 -1.60 4.97 7.60
N ILE A 60 -1.03 4.05 8.37
CA ILE A 60 0.22 4.33 9.10
C ILE A 60 1.30 4.61 8.06
N ALA A 61 1.93 5.78 8.16
CA ALA A 61 2.90 6.27 7.18
C ALA A 61 4.07 6.98 7.87
N CYS A 62 5.17 7.14 7.14
CA CYS A 62 6.25 8.02 7.57
C CYS A 62 5.83 9.48 7.37
N LEU A 63 6.02 10.31 8.39
CA LEU A 63 5.68 11.72 8.31
C LEU A 63 6.66 12.47 7.41
N PRO A 64 6.18 13.30 6.46
CA PRO A 64 7.04 14.14 5.65
C PRO A 64 7.71 15.23 6.50
N HIS A 65 8.97 15.55 6.22
CA HIS A 65 9.66 16.69 6.83
C HIS A 65 9.12 18.00 6.27
N ARG A 66 9.12 19.04 7.11
CA ARG A 66 8.80 20.40 6.68
C ARG A 66 10.02 21.04 6.02
N GLY A 67 9.86 21.46 4.76
CA GLY A 67 10.90 22.11 3.96
C GLY A 67 11.92 21.14 3.34
N ASP A 68 12.86 21.68 2.57
CA ASP A 68 13.81 20.90 1.75
C ASP A 68 15.09 20.49 2.51
N GLY A 69 15.03 20.41 3.84
CA GLY A 69 16.17 20.01 4.66
C GLY A 69 16.57 18.55 4.39
N PRO A 70 17.82 18.15 4.70
CA PRO A 70 18.24 16.76 4.58
C PRO A 70 17.34 15.90 5.48
N ALA A 71 16.50 15.08 4.85
CA ALA A 71 15.70 14.09 5.56
C ALA A 71 16.65 13.02 6.10
N THR A 72 16.57 12.75 7.39
CA THR A 72 17.21 11.54 7.93
C THR A 72 16.41 10.34 7.43
N GLU A 73 17.05 9.20 7.21
CA GLU A 73 16.35 7.95 6.85
C GLU A 73 15.48 7.39 8.00
N GLU A 74 15.22 8.19 9.02
CA GLU A 74 14.45 7.83 10.21
C GLU A 74 12.97 8.11 9.96
N CYS A 75 12.21 7.04 9.74
CA CYS A 75 10.76 7.12 9.63
C CYS A 75 10.14 7.40 11.01
N ILE A 76 9.66 8.62 11.22
CA ILE A 76 8.73 8.89 12.33
C ILE A 76 7.33 8.49 11.90
N TYR A 77 6.77 7.52 12.62
CA TYR A 77 5.43 7.01 12.37
C TYR A 77 4.35 8.07 12.65
N GLY A 78 3.42 8.20 11.72
CA GLY A 78 2.20 8.98 11.87
C GLY A 78 1.06 8.36 11.06
N LEU A 79 0.06 9.18 10.74
CA LEU A 79 -1.10 8.77 9.97
C LEU A 79 -1.22 9.64 8.71
N ARG A 80 -1.30 9.01 7.54
CA ARG A 80 -1.80 9.64 6.33
C ARG A 80 -3.31 9.37 6.24
N GLY A 81 -4.11 10.40 6.48
CA GLY A 81 -5.57 10.32 6.44
C GLY A 81 -6.10 10.10 5.02
N ASP A 82 -7.32 9.56 4.92
CA ASP A 82 -8.05 9.44 3.65
C ASP A 82 -8.36 10.81 3.01
N ASP A 83 -8.29 11.88 3.80
CA ASP A 83 -8.38 13.28 3.36
C ASP A 83 -7.07 13.81 2.75
N ARG A 84 -6.05 12.94 2.64
CA ARG A 84 -4.69 13.22 2.13
C ARG A 84 -3.84 14.10 3.05
N ASN A 85 -4.28 14.38 4.26
CA ASN A 85 -3.49 15.11 5.26
C ASN A 85 -2.63 14.16 6.09
N HIS A 86 -1.53 14.68 6.66
CA HIS A 86 -0.68 13.94 7.59
C HIS A 86 -0.92 14.40 9.03
N TYR A 87 -0.95 13.43 9.94
CA TYR A 87 -1.20 13.65 11.36
C TYR A 87 -0.11 12.99 12.19
N GLY A 88 0.43 13.75 13.14
CA GLY A 88 1.23 13.18 14.22
C GLY A 88 0.36 12.34 15.15
N LEU A 89 0.88 11.24 15.66
CA LEU A 89 0.17 10.41 16.64
C LEU A 89 0.91 10.47 17.99
N ARG A 90 0.18 10.67 19.09
CA ARG A 90 0.73 10.65 20.45
C ARG A 90 -0.07 9.68 21.31
N GLY A 91 0.60 9.05 22.28
CA GLY A 91 -0.02 8.13 23.23
C GLY A 91 -0.22 6.70 22.70
N ILE A 92 0.40 6.34 21.57
CA ILE A 92 0.39 4.96 21.07
C ILE A 92 1.43 4.13 21.82
N ASP A 93 1.05 2.91 22.20
CA ASP A 93 1.96 1.92 22.78
C ASP A 93 2.99 1.45 21.74
N GLN A 94 4.28 1.65 22.05
CA GLN A 94 5.40 1.26 21.19
C GLN A 94 5.43 -0.26 20.94
N GLN A 95 4.94 -1.08 21.87
CA GLN A 95 4.86 -2.53 21.70
C GLN A 95 4.00 -2.93 20.49
N ARG A 96 3.00 -2.13 20.10
CA ARG A 96 2.16 -2.39 18.91
C ARG A 96 2.94 -2.23 17.60
N PHE A 97 3.97 -1.39 17.58
CA PHE A 97 4.89 -1.31 16.44
C PHE A 97 5.92 -2.44 16.46
N VAL A 98 6.45 -2.78 17.65
CA VAL A 98 7.44 -3.87 17.80
C VAL A 98 6.84 -5.24 17.46
N SER A 99 5.58 -5.48 17.83
CA SER A 99 4.84 -6.71 17.49
C SER A 99 4.38 -6.77 16.04
N GLY A 100 4.49 -5.66 15.30
CA GLY A 100 4.06 -5.54 13.91
C GLY A 100 2.55 -5.39 13.70
N GLU A 101 1.78 -5.22 14.79
CA GLU A 101 0.35 -4.91 14.73
C GLU A 101 0.11 -3.57 13.99
N LEU A 102 0.95 -2.57 14.29
CA LEU A 102 1.03 -1.30 13.58
C LEU A 102 2.33 -1.24 12.77
N ASN A 103 2.20 -1.07 11.46
CA ASN A 103 3.32 -0.97 10.54
C ASN A 103 2.99 0.02 9.43
N VAL A 104 4.01 0.61 8.81
CA VAL A 104 3.81 1.44 7.61
C VAL A 104 3.04 0.63 6.56
N GLY A 105 2.04 1.22 5.94
CA GLY A 105 1.14 0.52 5.02
C GLY A 105 -0.15 0.01 5.63
N LYS A 106 -0.26 -0.08 6.96
CA LYS A 106 -1.46 -0.61 7.62
C LYS A 106 -2.56 0.44 7.66
N ARG A 107 -3.76 0.07 7.18
CA ARG A 107 -4.95 0.90 7.38
C ARG A 107 -5.43 0.84 8.82
N VAL A 108 -5.82 1.99 9.35
CA VAL A 108 -6.28 2.14 10.73
C VAL A 108 -7.44 3.13 10.79
N ARG A 109 -8.28 2.98 11.82
CA ARG A 109 -9.19 4.01 12.31
C ARG A 109 -8.62 4.54 13.61
N VAL A 110 -8.32 5.83 13.64
CA VAL A 110 -7.81 6.51 14.84
C VAL A 110 -8.90 7.40 15.39
N SER A 111 -9.12 7.34 16.69
CA SER A 111 -9.94 8.30 17.42
C SER A 111 -9.16 8.93 18.57
N GLY A 112 -9.43 10.20 18.84
CA GLY A 112 -8.70 10.95 19.84
C GLY A 112 -9.04 12.43 19.82
N THR A 113 -8.13 13.24 20.35
CA THR A 113 -8.24 14.70 20.31
C THR A 113 -7.19 15.28 19.39
N LEU A 114 -7.62 16.03 18.38
CA LEU A 114 -6.73 16.79 17.51
C LEU A 114 -6.27 18.07 18.20
N VAL A 115 -4.96 18.26 18.22
CA VAL A 115 -4.27 19.46 18.71
C VAL A 115 -3.50 20.07 17.53
N LEU A 116 -3.47 21.40 17.46
CA LEU A 116 -2.70 22.10 16.42
C LEU A 116 -1.19 21.80 16.56
N PRO A 117 -0.45 21.79 15.44
CA PRO A 117 0.99 21.62 15.50
C PRO A 117 1.66 22.83 16.18
N GLU A 118 2.75 22.59 16.88
CA GLU A 118 3.57 23.64 17.48
C GLU A 118 4.31 24.45 16.38
N THR A 119 4.71 25.67 16.70
CA THR A 119 5.41 26.57 15.75
C THR A 119 6.77 26.02 15.29
N ASN A 120 7.38 25.15 16.08
CA ASN A 120 8.64 24.47 15.82
C ASN A 120 8.47 23.04 15.28
N GLU A 121 7.27 22.68 14.83
CA GLU A 121 7.00 21.34 14.29
C GLU A 121 7.90 21.06 13.07
N ARG A 122 8.61 19.93 13.12
CA ARG A 122 9.60 19.52 12.12
C ARG A 122 8.99 18.77 10.95
N TYR A 123 7.76 18.26 11.13
CA TYR A 123 7.04 17.49 10.14
C TYR A 123 5.92 18.32 9.51
N ASP A 124 5.61 18.04 8.25
CA ASP A 124 4.48 18.64 7.55
C ASP A 124 3.19 17.90 7.91
N ILE A 125 2.66 18.24 9.09
CA ILE A 125 1.42 17.71 9.64
C ILE A 125 0.41 18.82 9.86
N VAL A 126 -0.87 18.50 9.65
CA VAL A 126 -1.97 19.44 9.91
C VAL A 126 -2.35 19.50 11.39
N GLY A 127 -1.91 18.52 12.18
CA GLY A 127 -2.07 18.47 13.62
C GLY A 127 -1.62 17.15 14.22
N ARG A 128 -1.71 17.05 15.54
CA ARG A 128 -1.36 15.87 16.32
C ARG A 128 -2.60 15.30 16.99
N ILE A 129 -2.78 14.00 16.89
CA ILE A 129 -3.88 13.30 17.52
C ILE A 129 -3.36 12.66 18.80
N ASP A 130 -3.90 13.11 19.94
CA ASP A 130 -3.80 12.40 21.20
C ASP A 130 -4.72 11.18 21.15
N VAL A 131 -4.14 10.03 20.81
CA VAL A 131 -4.87 8.80 20.48
C VAL A 131 -5.55 8.26 21.73
N SER A 132 -6.87 8.11 21.65
CA SER A 132 -7.67 7.43 22.67
C SER A 132 -7.95 5.98 22.27
N ASP A 133 -8.17 5.73 20.98
CA ASP A 133 -8.35 4.39 20.43
C ASP A 133 -7.77 4.32 19.00
N ILE A 134 -7.12 3.21 18.68
CA ILE A 134 -6.63 2.92 17.33
C ILE A 134 -6.93 1.46 16.98
N ASN A 135 -7.77 1.32 15.97
CA ASN A 135 -8.24 0.05 15.46
C ASN A 135 -7.61 -0.22 14.09
N VAL A 136 -6.86 -1.30 13.96
CA VAL A 136 -6.30 -1.71 12.67
C VAL A 136 -7.47 -2.13 11.78
N GLN A 137 -7.67 -1.41 10.67
CA GLN A 137 -8.65 -1.75 9.66
C GLN A 137 -8.09 -2.88 8.79
N GLY A 138 -7.95 -4.04 9.41
CA GLY A 138 -7.78 -5.34 8.77
C GLY A 138 -8.87 -6.22 9.35
N ASN A 139 -9.92 -6.45 8.56
CA ASN A 139 -11.18 -7.15 8.91
C ASN A 139 -12.29 -6.22 9.43
N ALA A 140 -12.69 -5.24 8.62
CA ALA A 140 -14.08 -4.79 8.74
C ALA A 140 -15.01 -6.00 8.44
N PRO A 141 -16.12 -6.20 9.15
CA PRO A 141 -17.12 -7.18 8.74
C PRO A 141 -17.55 -6.87 7.29
N GLY A 142 -17.21 -7.76 6.36
CA GLY A 142 -17.43 -7.60 4.92
C GLY A 142 -16.18 -7.35 4.05
N THR A 143 -14.99 -7.11 4.64
CA THR A 143 -13.74 -7.12 3.87
C THR A 143 -13.23 -8.56 3.78
N ARG A 144 -13.00 -9.07 2.56
CA ARG A 144 -12.52 -10.45 2.34
C ARG A 144 -11.27 -10.70 3.18
N ILE A 145 -11.37 -11.63 4.12
CA ILE A 145 -10.23 -12.14 4.88
C ILE A 145 -9.19 -12.66 3.88
N PRO A 146 -7.91 -12.22 3.96
CA PRO A 146 -6.87 -12.79 3.12
C PRO A 146 -6.67 -14.27 3.47
N PHE A 147 -6.58 -15.12 2.45
CA PHE A 147 -6.31 -16.54 2.59
C PHE A 147 -5.12 -16.94 1.74
N GLN A 148 -4.34 -17.91 2.21
CA GLN A 148 -3.17 -18.46 1.52
C GLN A 148 -3.58 -19.33 0.33
N ALA A 149 -4.67 -20.10 0.45
CA ALA A 149 -5.18 -20.96 -0.60
C ALA A 149 -6.70 -21.16 -0.48
N GLU A 150 -7.36 -21.41 -1.61
CA GLU A 150 -8.76 -21.78 -1.70
C GLU A 150 -8.89 -23.04 -2.56
N PHE A 151 -9.64 -24.00 -2.06
CA PHE A 151 -9.95 -25.27 -2.68
C PHE A 151 -11.47 -25.47 -2.71
N PRO A 152 -12.01 -26.37 -3.56
CA PRO A 152 -13.45 -26.58 -3.65
C PRO A 152 -14.14 -26.89 -2.31
N THR A 153 -13.44 -27.58 -1.40
CA THR A 153 -13.99 -28.00 -0.11
C THR A 153 -13.39 -27.28 1.09
N LYS A 154 -12.42 -26.37 0.90
CA LYS A 154 -11.79 -25.69 2.04
C LYS A 154 -11.05 -24.42 1.68
N ILE A 155 -10.88 -23.55 2.67
CA ILE A 155 -10.04 -22.35 2.60
C ILE A 155 -8.94 -22.45 3.64
N VAL A 156 -7.71 -22.08 3.26
CA VAL A 156 -6.55 -22.00 4.15
C VAL A 156 -6.26 -20.54 4.44
N TYR A 157 -6.57 -20.05 5.64
CA TYR A 157 -6.41 -18.65 5.99
C TYR A 157 -4.95 -18.28 6.21
N ALA A 158 -4.33 -18.88 7.22
CA ALA A 158 -2.95 -18.60 7.62
C ALA A 158 -2.38 -19.74 8.46
N THR A 159 -1.05 -19.84 8.48
CA THR A 159 -0.27 -20.68 9.39
C THR A 159 0.26 -19.90 10.60
N ASP A 160 0.13 -18.58 10.58
CA ASP A 160 0.63 -17.67 11.61
C ASP A 160 -0.38 -17.49 12.75
N GLN A 161 0.06 -17.60 14.01
CA GLN A 161 -0.78 -17.47 15.20
C GLN A 161 -1.10 -16.02 15.59
N SER A 162 -0.47 -15.03 14.95
CA SER A 162 -0.73 -13.60 15.19
C SER A 162 -2.00 -13.08 14.53
N VAL A 163 -2.70 -13.91 13.75
CA VAL A 163 -3.94 -13.52 13.05
C VAL A 163 -5.13 -13.41 14.02
N ASP A 164 -6.08 -12.53 13.67
CA ASP A 164 -7.33 -12.40 14.42
C ASP A 164 -8.25 -13.61 14.19
N LEU A 165 -8.17 -14.59 15.09
CA LEU A 165 -8.98 -15.81 15.07
C LEU A 165 -10.47 -15.55 15.08
N ASN A 166 -10.94 -14.46 15.71
CA ASN A 166 -12.36 -14.17 15.78
C ASN A 166 -12.87 -13.73 14.41
N ALA A 167 -12.07 -12.96 13.66
CA ALA A 167 -12.37 -12.61 12.29
C ALA A 167 -12.39 -13.84 11.37
N LEU A 168 -11.41 -14.76 11.50
CA LEU A 168 -11.37 -15.99 10.69
C LEU A 168 -12.59 -16.89 10.98
N ARG A 169 -12.96 -17.06 12.27
CA ARG A 169 -14.16 -17.81 12.67
C ARG A 169 -15.44 -17.16 12.18
N ALA A 170 -15.51 -15.83 12.14
CA ALA A 170 -16.66 -15.11 11.62
C ALA A 170 -16.82 -15.33 10.10
N ASP A 171 -15.76 -15.14 9.32
CA ASP A 171 -15.77 -15.38 7.87
C ASP A 171 -16.10 -16.85 7.55
N CYS A 172 -15.52 -17.82 8.27
CA CYS A 172 -15.84 -19.22 8.03
C CYS A 172 -17.31 -19.56 8.29
N ARG A 173 -17.92 -18.96 9.33
CA ARG A 173 -19.37 -19.11 9.61
C ARG A 173 -20.22 -18.47 8.53
N GLU A 174 -19.84 -17.31 8.02
CA GLU A 174 -20.55 -16.64 6.92
C GLU A 174 -20.54 -17.50 5.66
N ARG A 175 -19.44 -18.21 5.41
CA ARG A 175 -19.29 -19.20 4.32
C ARG A 175 -19.96 -20.55 4.61
N LYS A 176 -20.63 -20.68 5.76
CA LYS A 176 -21.30 -21.92 6.21
C LYS A 176 -20.35 -23.11 6.36
N GLY A 177 -19.06 -22.85 6.56
CA GLY A 177 -18.05 -23.87 6.80
C GLY A 177 -17.86 -24.20 8.29
N THR A 178 -16.92 -25.10 8.55
CA THR A 178 -16.48 -25.50 9.90
C THR A 178 -15.04 -25.04 10.09
N PHE A 179 -14.82 -24.16 11.07
CA PHE A 179 -13.48 -23.65 11.35
C PHE A 179 -12.62 -24.69 12.05
N ASN A 180 -11.39 -24.87 11.60
CA ASN A 180 -10.41 -25.79 12.19
C ASN A 180 -9.10 -25.05 12.46
N GLU A 181 -8.65 -25.10 13.72
CA GLU A 181 -7.46 -24.40 14.23
C GLU A 181 -6.14 -25.06 13.83
N CYS A 182 -6.18 -26.34 13.47
CA CYS A 182 -5.04 -27.08 12.96
C CYS A 182 -5.49 -27.99 11.81
N GLY A 183 -5.87 -27.36 10.70
CA GLY A 183 -6.10 -28.03 9.43
C GLY A 183 -4.83 -28.17 8.60
N THR A 184 -4.93 -28.90 7.50
CA THR A 184 -3.85 -29.07 6.52
C THR A 184 -3.82 -27.93 5.50
N VAL A 185 -2.63 -27.47 5.13
CA VAL A 185 -2.40 -26.47 4.06
C VAL A 185 -2.57 -27.03 2.64
N CYS A 186 -2.53 -28.35 2.46
CA CYS A 186 -2.42 -28.96 1.13
C CYS A 186 -3.78 -29.16 0.46
N ALA A 187 -3.82 -29.38 -0.85
CA ALA A 187 -5.07 -29.72 -1.54
C ALA A 187 -5.69 -31.01 -0.96
N PRO A 188 -7.03 -31.17 -0.99
CA PRO A 188 -7.69 -32.39 -0.48
C PRO A 188 -7.24 -33.69 -1.17
N ASP A 189 -6.75 -33.61 -2.41
CA ASP A 189 -6.29 -34.73 -3.24
C ASP A 189 -4.75 -34.88 -3.27
N ALA A 190 -4.02 -34.09 -2.48
CA ALA A 190 -2.56 -34.17 -2.44
C ALA A 190 -2.09 -35.51 -1.83
N GLU A 191 -1.31 -36.28 -2.59
CA GLU A 191 -0.71 -37.55 -2.14
C GLU A 191 0.30 -37.36 -1.00
N THR A 192 0.96 -36.20 -0.97
CA THR A 192 1.90 -35.83 0.09
C THR A 192 1.58 -34.45 0.63
N CYS A 193 1.70 -34.30 1.94
CA CYS A 193 1.48 -33.02 2.61
C CYS A 193 2.46 -32.79 3.76
N VAL A 194 2.97 -31.57 3.84
CA VAL A 194 3.79 -31.16 4.99
C VAL A 194 2.86 -30.97 6.19
N ALA A 195 3.17 -31.64 7.29
CA ALA A 195 2.42 -31.56 8.53
C ALA A 195 2.66 -30.21 9.23
N VAL A 196 1.98 -29.16 8.77
CA VAL A 196 1.94 -27.83 9.40
C VAL A 196 0.49 -27.51 9.74
N CYS A 197 0.23 -27.10 10.99
CA CYS A 197 -1.09 -26.60 11.38
C CYS A 197 -1.38 -25.28 10.67
N ALA A 198 -2.55 -25.19 10.05
CA ALA A 198 -3.09 -23.93 9.53
C ALA A 198 -4.53 -23.72 10.00
N PHE A 199 -4.90 -22.45 10.14
CA PHE A 199 -6.29 -22.06 10.32
C PHE A 199 -7.03 -22.29 9.00
N THR A 200 -8.04 -23.15 9.03
CA THR A 200 -8.78 -23.56 7.83
C THR A 200 -10.28 -23.42 8.05
N CYS A 201 -11.01 -23.26 6.95
CA CYS A 201 -12.46 -23.37 6.92
C CYS A 201 -12.86 -24.51 6.00
N GLU A 202 -13.40 -25.59 6.56
CA GLU A 202 -13.91 -26.73 5.79
C GLU A 202 -15.32 -26.42 5.30
N LEU A 203 -15.50 -26.28 3.98
CA LEU A 203 -16.76 -25.94 3.32
C LEU A 203 -17.61 -27.21 3.17
N ARG A 204 -18.94 -27.07 3.28
CA ARG A 204 -19.91 -28.14 3.07
C ARG A 204 -20.54 -28.09 1.69
#